data_AF-A0A7C5SC50-F1
#
_entry.id   AF-A0A7C5SC50-F1
#
_cell.length_a   1.000
_cell.length_b   1.000
_cell.length_c   1.000
_cell.angle_alpha   90.00
_cell.angle_beta   90.00
_cell.angle_gamma   90.00
#
_symmetry.space_group_name_H-M   'P 1'
#
loop_
_entity.id
_entity.type
_entity.pdbx_description
1 polymer ?
#
loop_
_entity_poly.entity_id
_entity_poly.type
_entity_poly.pdbx_seq_one_letter_code
_entity_poly.pdbx_strand_id
1 'polypeptide(L)'
;LTEGGWPSVPKLAFPGGGLVGCAAGFMNVPRIKGIHYAMKSGMLAAEAAATALAAGRAHDVLEDYQPAVESSWIAADLKKVRNVKPLWSRFGLAGALIAGGLDLWAGQLFGRPLFGRLTHPKADHETLIPADDAPRIDYPKPDGELSFDRLTNLAFSGTAHEEDQPLHLALADPDLPLRENLPRFAEPAQRYCPAAVYEVVEERGDQVFRINAANCLHCKTCDIKDPAQNITWRPPQGGEGPKYPDM
;
A
#
# COMPACT_ATOMS: atom_id res chain seq x y z
N LEU A 1 1.10 -3.80 -0.64
CA LEU A 1 -0.14 -4.54 -0.32
C LEU A 1 -0.94 -3.78 0.75
N THR A 2 -2.19 -4.12 1.02
CA THR A 2 -3.01 -3.44 2.03
C THR A 2 -3.07 -4.23 3.33
N GLU A 3 -2.72 -3.61 4.46
CA GLU A 3 -2.77 -4.29 5.77
C GLU A 3 -3.79 -3.68 6.74
N GLY A 4 -4.57 -2.70 6.27
CA GLY A 4 -5.59 -2.02 7.05
C GLY A 4 -6.72 -2.93 7.53
N GLY A 5 -7.05 -3.98 6.77
CA GLY A 5 -8.13 -4.92 7.07
C GLY A 5 -9.52 -4.28 7.11
N TRP A 6 -10.50 -5.02 7.62
CA TRP A 6 -11.90 -4.57 7.72
C TRP A 6 -12.10 -3.17 8.35
N PRO A 7 -11.35 -2.75 9.40
CA PRO A 7 -11.54 -1.42 9.99
C PRO A 7 -11.22 -0.27 9.05
N SER A 8 -10.47 -0.52 7.98
CA SER A 8 -9.98 0.49 7.02
C SER A 8 -10.72 0.47 5.69
N VAL A 9 -11.76 -0.35 5.55
CA VAL A 9 -12.60 -0.39 4.33
C VAL A 9 -13.41 0.91 4.25
N PRO A 10 -13.30 1.69 3.17
CA PRO A 10 -14.02 2.95 3.01
C PRO A 10 -15.47 2.72 2.57
N LYS A 11 -16.22 3.80 2.35
CA LYS A 11 -17.49 3.73 1.60
C LYS A 11 -17.20 3.19 0.20
N LEU A 12 -17.94 2.16 -0.21
CA LEU A 12 -17.62 1.39 -1.41
C LEU A 12 -18.23 1.92 -2.70
N ALA A 13 -19.32 2.70 -2.61
CA ALA A 13 -20.02 3.26 -3.76
C ALA A 13 -20.15 4.78 -3.62
N PHE A 14 -20.07 5.46 -4.76
CA PHE A 14 -20.26 6.91 -4.90
C PHE A 14 -20.95 7.20 -6.24
N PRO A 15 -21.46 8.43 -6.48
CA PRO A 15 -22.17 8.73 -7.71
C PRO A 15 -21.29 8.46 -8.94
N GLY A 16 -21.73 7.52 -9.79
CA GLY A 16 -21.01 7.15 -11.02
C GLY A 16 -19.83 6.18 -10.84
N GLY A 17 -19.60 5.60 -9.65
CA GLY A 17 -18.51 4.64 -9.48
C GLY A 17 -18.50 3.87 -8.16
N GLY A 18 -17.51 2.98 -8.03
CA GLY A 18 -17.31 2.20 -6.81
C GLY A 18 -15.90 1.63 -6.70
N LEU A 19 -15.53 1.26 -5.48
CA LEU A 19 -14.23 0.68 -5.14
C LEU A 19 -14.35 -0.83 -4.98
N VAL A 20 -13.48 -1.57 -5.66
CA VAL A 20 -13.41 -3.04 -5.60
C VAL A 20 -11.99 -3.51 -5.26
N GLY A 21 -11.85 -4.75 -4.82
CA GLY A 21 -10.56 -5.40 -4.55
C GLY A 21 -9.66 -4.69 -3.55
N CYS A 22 -8.35 -4.72 -3.81
CA CYS A 22 -7.37 -4.13 -2.92
C CYS A 22 -7.48 -2.59 -2.85
N ALA A 23 -8.07 -1.93 -3.85
CA ALA A 23 -8.37 -0.51 -3.78
C ALA A 23 -9.38 -0.18 -2.66
N ALA A 24 -10.31 -1.10 -2.39
CA ALA A 24 -11.23 -1.04 -1.25
C ALA A 24 -10.61 -1.60 0.06
N GLY A 25 -9.38 -2.12 0.02
CA GLY A 25 -8.68 -2.66 1.19
C GLY A 25 -9.03 -4.10 1.57
N PHE A 26 -9.62 -4.89 0.67
CA PHE A 26 -9.99 -6.28 0.97
C PHE A 26 -8.78 -7.23 0.98
N MET A 27 -8.14 -7.36 2.14
CA MET A 27 -7.04 -8.29 2.38
C MET A 27 -7.12 -8.96 3.75
N ASN A 28 -6.96 -10.28 3.75
CA ASN A 28 -6.78 -11.06 4.97
C ASN A 28 -5.29 -11.09 5.28
N VAL A 29 -4.84 -10.17 6.14
CA VAL A 29 -3.42 -9.98 6.48
C VAL A 29 -2.79 -11.24 7.08
N PRO A 30 -3.40 -11.92 8.07
CA PRO A 30 -2.81 -13.14 8.64
C PRO A 30 -2.61 -14.27 7.63
N ARG A 31 -3.43 -14.33 6.58
CA ARG A 31 -3.33 -15.35 5.54
C ARG A 31 -2.55 -14.89 4.30
N ILE A 32 -2.25 -13.59 4.19
CA ILE A 32 -1.66 -12.95 3.00
C ILE A 32 -2.47 -13.30 1.73
N LYS A 33 -3.80 -13.18 1.83
CA LYS A 33 -4.71 -13.45 0.70
C LYS A 33 -5.65 -12.28 0.45
N GLY A 34 -5.73 -11.85 -0.81
CA GLY A 34 -6.58 -10.74 -1.27
C GLY A 34 -7.38 -11.05 -2.54
N ILE A 35 -6.84 -11.90 -3.42
CA ILE A 35 -7.34 -12.11 -4.79
C ILE A 35 -8.80 -12.57 -4.82
N HIS A 36 -9.16 -13.55 -4.00
CA HIS A 36 -10.53 -14.09 -3.95
C HIS A 36 -11.55 -13.06 -3.44
N TYR A 37 -11.17 -12.19 -2.49
CA TYR A 37 -12.04 -11.08 -2.08
C TYR A 37 -12.17 -10.05 -3.20
N ALA A 38 -11.08 -9.77 -3.94
CA ALA A 38 -11.11 -8.87 -5.07
C ALA A 38 -12.06 -9.35 -6.16
N MET A 39 -11.94 -10.63 -6.56
CA MET A 39 -12.86 -11.27 -7.50
C MET A 39 -14.31 -11.17 -7.02
N LYS A 40 -14.60 -11.56 -5.77
CA LYS A 40 -15.98 -11.53 -5.27
C LYS A 40 -16.54 -10.11 -5.16
N SER A 41 -15.75 -9.13 -4.74
CA SER A 41 -16.19 -7.74 -4.69
C SER A 41 -16.51 -7.20 -6.09
N GLY A 42 -15.72 -7.56 -7.11
CA GLY A 42 -16.01 -7.25 -8.51
C GLY A 42 -17.32 -7.86 -9.00
N MET A 43 -17.59 -9.13 -8.66
CA MET A 43 -18.86 -9.79 -8.99
C MET A 43 -20.06 -9.08 -8.34
N LEU A 44 -19.97 -8.76 -7.04
CA LEU A 44 -21.04 -8.05 -6.33
C LEU A 44 -21.28 -6.63 -6.88
N ALA A 45 -20.21 -5.92 -7.23
CA ALA A 45 -20.33 -4.61 -7.88
C ALA A 45 -20.99 -4.72 -9.26
N ALA A 46 -20.64 -5.74 -10.04
CA ALA A 46 -21.24 -6.00 -11.35
C ALA A 46 -22.72 -6.37 -11.25
N GLU A 47 -23.12 -7.20 -10.28
CA GLU A 47 -24.53 -7.54 -10.00
C GLU A 47 -25.36 -6.30 -9.64
N ALA A 48 -24.82 -5.43 -8.77
CA ALA A 48 -25.47 -4.17 -8.40
C ALA A 48 -25.58 -3.21 -9.60
N ALA A 49 -24.51 -3.07 -10.40
CA ALA A 49 -24.51 -2.23 -11.59
C ALA A 49 -25.51 -2.73 -12.65
N ALA A 50 -25.54 -4.05 -12.91
CA ALA A 50 -26.47 -4.65 -13.86
C ALA A 50 -27.93 -4.41 -13.47
N THR A 51 -28.25 -4.54 -12.17
CA THR A 51 -29.59 -4.27 -11.64
C THR A 51 -29.98 -2.79 -11.82
N ALA A 52 -29.06 -1.87 -11.51
CA ALA A 52 -29.30 -0.44 -11.70
C ALA A 52 -29.52 -0.07 -13.17
N LEU A 53 -28.70 -0.62 -14.08
CA LEU A 53 -28.83 -0.41 -15.53
C LEU A 53 -30.15 -0.96 -16.07
N ALA A 54 -30.57 -2.15 -15.63
CA ALA A 54 -31.86 -2.74 -16.01
C ALA A 54 -33.05 -1.90 -15.54
N ALA A 55 -32.91 -1.18 -14.42
CA ALA A 55 -33.90 -0.23 -13.93
C ALA A 55 -33.83 1.15 -14.61
N GLY A 56 -32.98 1.33 -15.62
CA GLY A 56 -32.81 2.61 -16.34
C GLY A 56 -32.11 3.70 -15.52
N ARG A 57 -31.41 3.33 -14.44
CA ARG A 57 -30.65 4.29 -13.60
C ARG A 57 -29.35 4.69 -14.28
N ALA A 58 -28.89 5.90 -13.99
CA ALA A 58 -27.62 6.44 -14.50
C ALA A 58 -27.05 7.50 -13.54
N HIS A 59 -25.71 7.64 -13.53
CA HIS A 59 -24.97 8.68 -12.79
C HIS A 59 -25.24 8.76 -11.27
N ASP A 60 -25.74 7.69 -10.67
CA ASP A 60 -26.10 7.64 -9.26
C ASP A 60 -25.23 6.64 -8.48
N VAL A 61 -25.58 6.43 -7.21
CA VAL A 61 -24.85 5.54 -6.30
C VAL A 61 -25.43 4.12 -6.41
N LEU A 62 -24.56 3.12 -6.52
CA LEU A 62 -24.94 1.71 -6.38
C LEU A 62 -25.20 1.36 -4.91
N GLU A 63 -26.34 1.80 -4.37
CA GLU A 63 -26.72 1.64 -2.95
C GLU A 63 -26.70 0.17 -2.48
N ASP A 64 -26.98 -0.78 -3.38
CA ASP A 64 -27.02 -2.21 -3.04
C ASP A 64 -25.63 -2.85 -2.93
N TYR A 65 -24.58 -2.23 -3.48
CA TYR A 65 -23.25 -2.84 -3.53
C TYR A 65 -22.63 -3.00 -2.13
N GLN A 66 -22.68 -1.95 -1.30
CA GLN A 66 -22.09 -2.01 0.03
C GLN A 66 -22.81 -3.02 0.95
N PRO A 67 -24.15 -3.03 1.06
CA PRO A 67 -24.89 -4.07 1.78
C PRO A 67 -24.59 -5.48 1.27
N ALA A 68 -24.45 -5.67 -0.05
CA ALA A 68 -24.10 -6.95 -0.62
C ALA A 68 -22.70 -7.43 -0.17
N VAL A 69 -21.70 -6.55 -0.12
CA VAL A 69 -20.38 -6.88 0.44
C VAL A 69 -20.47 -7.19 1.94
N GLU A 70 -21.19 -6.38 2.70
CA GLU A 70 -21.32 -6.51 4.16
C GLU A 70 -22.05 -7.78 4.61
N SER A 71 -22.95 -8.31 3.77
CA SER A 71 -23.67 -9.58 3.96
C SER A 71 -22.93 -10.78 3.36
N SER A 72 -21.91 -10.57 2.54
CA SER A 72 -21.14 -11.64 1.91
C SER A 72 -20.11 -12.29 2.85
N TRP A 73 -19.51 -13.38 2.38
CA TRP A 73 -18.41 -14.05 3.06
C TRP A 73 -17.14 -13.17 3.17
N ILE A 74 -17.00 -12.11 2.36
CA ILE A 74 -15.90 -11.14 2.49
C ILE A 74 -15.93 -10.53 3.90
N ALA A 75 -17.07 -9.95 4.26
CA ALA A 75 -17.25 -9.33 5.57
C ALA A 75 -17.18 -10.36 6.70
N ALA A 76 -17.80 -11.53 6.51
CA ALA A 76 -17.79 -12.60 7.51
C ALA A 76 -16.37 -13.09 7.84
N ASP A 77 -15.46 -13.15 6.86
CA ASP A 77 -14.09 -13.60 7.06
C ASP A 77 -13.19 -12.46 7.59
N LEU A 78 -13.24 -11.28 6.94
CA LEU A 78 -12.39 -10.14 7.34
C LEU A 78 -12.73 -9.59 8.73
N LYS A 79 -14.00 -9.62 9.15
CA LYS A 79 -14.41 -9.19 10.50
C LYS A 79 -13.85 -10.08 11.60
N LYS A 80 -13.57 -11.37 11.33
CA LYS A 80 -12.99 -12.31 12.31
C LYS A 80 -11.51 -12.05 12.58
N VAL A 81 -10.78 -11.56 11.57
CA VAL A 81 -9.33 -11.35 11.64
C VAL A 81 -8.91 -9.89 11.84
N ARG A 82 -9.90 -9.00 12.04
CA ARG A 82 -9.74 -7.54 11.92
C ARG A 82 -8.77 -6.91 12.93
N ASN A 83 -8.53 -7.52 14.08
CA ASN A 83 -7.73 -6.92 15.14
C ASN A 83 -6.25 -7.34 15.11
N VAL A 84 -5.84 -8.31 14.28
CA VAL A 84 -4.46 -8.83 14.30
C VAL A 84 -3.43 -7.74 14.01
N LYS A 85 -3.59 -7.01 12.89
CA LYS A 85 -2.67 -5.92 12.55
C LYS A 85 -2.76 -4.74 13.53
N PRO A 86 -3.96 -4.27 13.96
CA PRO A 86 -4.08 -3.28 15.03
C PRO A 86 -3.38 -3.66 16.35
N LEU A 87 -3.42 -4.93 16.76
CA LEU A 87 -2.73 -5.42 17.95
C LEU A 87 -1.22 -5.43 17.75
N TRP A 88 -0.75 -5.85 16.59
CA TRP A 88 0.67 -5.78 16.24
C TRP A 88 1.18 -4.35 16.26
N SER A 89 0.49 -3.41 15.62
CA SER A 89 0.91 -2.00 15.59
C SER A 89 0.96 -1.35 16.98
N ARG A 90 0.29 -1.90 18.00
CA ARG A 90 0.31 -1.37 19.38
C ARG A 90 1.32 -2.06 20.28
N PHE A 91 1.45 -3.38 20.15
CA PHE A 91 2.16 -4.21 21.14
C PHE A 91 3.37 -4.95 20.56
N GLY A 92 3.76 -4.63 19.32
CA GLY A 92 4.84 -5.29 18.63
C GLY A 92 4.55 -6.76 18.33
N LEU A 93 5.58 -7.51 17.94
CA LEU A 93 5.43 -8.90 17.49
C LEU A 93 4.93 -9.82 18.62
N ALA A 94 5.52 -9.72 19.83
CA ALA A 94 5.15 -10.58 20.95
C ALA A 94 3.69 -10.39 21.38
N GLY A 95 3.23 -9.14 21.47
CA GLY A 95 1.83 -8.84 21.76
C GLY A 95 0.89 -9.27 20.65
N ALA A 96 1.30 -9.17 19.38
CA ALA A 96 0.54 -9.69 18.25
C ALA A 96 0.35 -11.21 18.32
N LEU A 97 1.38 -11.96 18.68
CA LEU A 97 1.32 -13.42 18.75
C LEU A 97 0.35 -13.88 19.85
N ILE A 98 0.45 -13.29 21.04
CA ILE A 98 -0.39 -13.67 22.18
C ILE A 98 -1.81 -13.11 22.01
N ALA A 99 -1.96 -11.78 21.99
CA ALA A 99 -3.28 -11.15 21.94
C ALA A 99 -3.96 -11.37 20.59
N GLY A 100 -3.21 -11.26 19.49
CA GLY A 100 -3.76 -11.54 18.16
C GLY A 100 -4.10 -13.01 17.95
N GLY A 101 -3.31 -13.93 18.50
CA GLY A 101 -3.64 -15.36 18.51
C GLY A 101 -4.93 -15.67 19.27
N LEU A 102 -5.08 -15.14 20.50
CA LEU A 102 -6.29 -15.28 21.30
C LEU A 102 -7.52 -14.67 20.61
N ASP A 103 -7.38 -13.47 20.03
CA ASP A 103 -8.47 -12.79 19.33
C ASP A 103 -8.90 -13.55 18.07
N LEU A 104 -7.95 -14.10 17.31
CA LEU A 104 -8.22 -14.95 16.15
C LEU A 104 -8.93 -16.24 16.57
N TRP A 105 -8.48 -16.91 17.63
CA TRP A 105 -9.14 -18.10 18.14
C TRP A 105 -10.57 -17.81 18.57
N ALA A 106 -10.81 -16.71 19.29
CA ALA A 106 -12.16 -16.28 19.64
C ALA A 106 -13.01 -15.99 18.39
N GLY A 107 -12.43 -15.30 17.40
CA GLY A 107 -13.07 -15.03 16.11
C GLY A 107 -13.44 -16.29 15.33
N GLN A 108 -12.62 -17.33 15.41
CA GLN A 108 -12.85 -18.61 14.72
C GLN A 108 -13.84 -19.51 15.46
N LEU A 109 -13.76 -19.60 16.79
CA LEU A 109 -14.61 -20.47 17.62
C LEU A 109 -15.99 -19.86 17.88
N PHE A 110 -16.05 -18.57 18.14
CA PHE A 110 -17.28 -17.87 18.55
C PHE A 110 -17.81 -16.89 17.49
N GLY A 111 -17.14 -16.80 16.34
CA GLY A 111 -17.55 -15.91 15.24
C GLY A 111 -17.31 -14.42 15.49
N ARG A 112 -16.71 -14.05 16.63
CA ARG A 112 -16.48 -12.65 17.03
C ARG A 112 -15.12 -12.49 17.72
N PRO A 113 -14.33 -11.48 17.34
CA PRO A 113 -13.11 -11.10 18.04
C PRO A 113 -13.33 -10.80 19.52
N LEU A 114 -12.36 -11.14 20.36
CA LEU A 114 -12.38 -10.91 21.81
C LEU A 114 -12.29 -9.42 22.16
N PHE A 115 -11.44 -8.67 21.44
CA PHE A 115 -11.14 -7.27 21.74
C PHE A 115 -12.03 -6.28 20.96
N GLY A 116 -13.23 -6.71 20.55
CA GLY A 116 -14.17 -5.84 19.85
C GLY A 116 -13.67 -5.39 18.46
N ARG A 117 -13.79 -4.10 18.15
CA ARG A 117 -13.29 -3.49 16.89
C ARG A 117 -12.16 -2.52 17.23
N LEU A 118 -10.93 -2.90 16.91
CA LEU A 118 -9.76 -2.02 17.00
C LEU A 118 -9.52 -1.28 15.69
N THR A 119 -8.95 -0.08 15.78
CA THR A 119 -8.48 0.74 14.65
C THR A 119 -6.96 0.79 14.61
N HIS A 120 -6.35 1.27 13.53
CA HIS A 120 -4.91 1.52 13.52
C HIS A 120 -4.58 2.81 14.28
N PRO A 121 -3.45 2.86 15.02
CA PRO A 121 -3.14 4.01 15.87
C PRO A 121 -2.60 5.23 15.11
N LYS A 122 -1.96 5.02 13.96
CA LYS A 122 -1.28 6.06 13.16
C LYS A 122 -1.31 5.70 11.67
N ALA A 123 -1.18 6.70 10.80
CA ALA A 123 -0.88 6.47 9.39
C ALA A 123 0.58 6.03 9.21
N ASP A 124 0.88 5.32 8.13
CA ASP A 124 2.22 4.73 7.94
C ASP A 124 3.34 5.79 7.77
N HIS A 125 3.06 6.91 7.09
CA HIS A 125 4.03 8.01 6.95
C HIS A 125 4.40 8.68 8.29
N GLU A 126 3.52 8.60 9.30
CA GLU A 126 3.74 9.18 10.63
C GLU A 126 4.59 8.29 11.57
N THR A 127 5.02 7.12 11.10
CA THR A 127 5.71 6.12 11.94
C THR A 127 7.23 6.19 11.88
N LEU A 128 7.80 7.04 11.02
CA LEU A 128 9.24 7.26 11.00
C LEU A 128 9.70 8.02 12.25
N ILE A 129 10.86 7.62 12.78
CA ILE A 129 11.57 8.36 13.83
C ILE A 129 12.75 9.10 13.19
N PRO A 130 13.21 10.23 13.78
CA PRO A 130 14.39 10.93 13.30
C PRO A 130 15.60 10.02 13.16
N ALA A 131 16.46 10.29 12.19
CA ALA A 131 17.63 9.46 11.89
C ALA A 131 18.60 9.36 13.09
N ASP A 132 18.75 10.45 13.85
CA ASP A 132 19.62 10.50 15.04
C ASP A 132 19.10 9.65 16.22
N ASP A 133 17.79 9.39 16.25
CA ASP A 133 17.15 8.55 17.27
C ASP A 133 17.07 7.07 16.86
N ALA A 134 17.41 6.77 15.59
CA ALA A 134 17.29 5.44 15.02
C ALA A 134 18.61 4.67 15.10
N PRO A 135 18.58 3.36 15.47
CA PRO A 135 19.77 2.53 15.33
C PRO A 135 20.12 2.37 13.85
N ARG A 136 21.36 2.70 13.48
CA ARG A 136 21.86 2.43 12.13
C ARG A 136 21.96 0.92 11.90
N ILE A 137 21.35 0.45 10.82
CA ILE A 137 21.46 -0.94 10.37
C ILE A 137 22.57 -1.02 9.33
N ASP A 138 23.56 -1.87 9.56
CA ASP A 138 24.62 -2.17 8.59
C ASP A 138 24.24 -3.44 7.81
N TYR A 139 23.85 -3.27 6.55
CA TYR A 139 23.48 -4.38 5.68
C TYR A 139 24.73 -4.96 5.02
N PRO A 140 24.92 -6.29 5.03
CA PRO A 140 25.99 -6.92 4.28
C PRO A 140 25.93 -6.54 2.79
N LYS A 141 27.10 -6.45 2.16
CA LYS A 141 27.18 -6.29 0.71
C LYS A 141 26.59 -7.52 0.03
N PRO A 142 25.93 -7.36 -1.13
CA PRO A 142 25.42 -8.49 -1.89
C PRO A 142 26.57 -9.40 -2.33
N ASP A 143 26.33 -10.71 -2.28
CA ASP A 143 27.29 -11.77 -2.67
C ASP A 143 27.21 -12.17 -4.16
N GLY A 144 26.15 -11.77 -4.85
CA GLY A 144 25.90 -12.10 -6.26
C GLY A 144 25.40 -13.54 -6.49
N GLU A 145 25.11 -14.29 -5.43
CA GLU A 145 24.60 -15.67 -5.49
C GLU A 145 23.24 -15.80 -4.80
N LEU A 146 23.16 -15.38 -3.53
CA LEU A 146 21.93 -15.38 -2.73
C LEU A 146 21.36 -13.97 -2.55
N SER A 147 22.21 -12.95 -2.67
CA SER A 147 21.89 -11.55 -2.47
C SER A 147 22.47 -10.72 -3.60
N PHE A 148 21.68 -9.81 -4.14
CA PHE A 148 22.00 -9.03 -5.33
C PHE A 148 21.79 -7.56 -5.05
N ASP A 149 22.50 -6.70 -5.77
CA ASP A 149 22.26 -5.27 -5.71
C ASP A 149 20.89 -4.91 -6.32
N ARG A 150 20.40 -3.72 -5.98
CA ARG A 150 19.07 -3.25 -6.37
C ARG A 150 18.94 -3.05 -7.88
N LEU A 151 20.00 -2.65 -8.59
CA LEU A 151 19.95 -2.38 -10.03
C LEU A 151 19.93 -3.68 -10.85
N THR A 152 20.68 -4.70 -10.41
CA THR A 152 20.59 -6.04 -10.99
C THR A 152 19.16 -6.60 -10.88
N ASN A 153 18.54 -6.49 -9.70
CA ASN A 153 17.14 -6.92 -9.52
C ASN A 153 16.14 -6.09 -10.34
N LEU A 154 16.38 -4.78 -10.46
CA LEU A 154 15.54 -3.90 -11.27
C LEU A 154 15.53 -4.34 -12.73
N ALA A 155 16.67 -4.73 -13.30
CA ALA A 155 16.75 -5.18 -14.69
C ALA A 155 15.84 -6.39 -14.96
N PHE A 156 15.69 -7.32 -14.00
CA PHE A 156 14.79 -8.48 -14.13
C PHE A 156 13.30 -8.13 -14.11
N SER A 157 12.93 -6.93 -13.66
CA SER A 157 11.54 -6.47 -13.72
C SER A 157 11.08 -6.12 -15.14
N GLY A 158 12.03 -5.91 -16.06
CA GLY A 158 11.74 -5.43 -17.42
C GLY A 158 11.09 -4.06 -17.47
N THR A 159 11.15 -3.28 -16.37
CA THR A 159 10.52 -1.96 -16.30
C THR A 159 11.19 -0.98 -17.25
N ALA A 160 10.37 -0.19 -17.92
CA ALA A 160 10.82 0.86 -18.83
C ALA A 160 9.75 1.95 -18.96
N HIS A 161 10.19 3.18 -19.17
CA HIS A 161 9.36 4.36 -19.41
C HIS A 161 10.07 5.24 -20.44
N GLU A 162 9.30 6.00 -21.24
CA GLU A 162 9.82 7.07 -22.08
C GLU A 162 10.46 8.16 -21.20
N GLU A 163 11.62 8.69 -21.61
CA GLU A 163 12.32 9.71 -20.81
C GLU A 163 11.73 11.10 -21.04
N ASP A 164 11.23 11.38 -22.25
CA ASP A 164 10.59 12.66 -22.61
C ASP A 164 9.09 12.66 -22.25
N GLN A 165 8.78 12.42 -20.98
CA GLN A 165 7.43 12.53 -20.45
C GLN A 165 7.42 13.27 -19.09
N PRO A 166 6.28 13.85 -18.70
CA PRO A 166 6.14 14.43 -17.36
C PRO A 166 6.42 13.39 -16.26
N LEU A 167 7.14 13.79 -15.22
CA LEU A 167 7.41 12.93 -14.07
C LEU A 167 6.09 12.51 -13.42
N HIS A 168 5.81 11.21 -13.48
CA HIS A 168 4.65 10.59 -12.85
C HIS A 168 4.79 10.47 -11.32
N LEU A 169 5.93 10.91 -10.78
CA LEU A 169 6.24 11.05 -9.36
C LEU A 169 6.34 12.53 -9.06
N ALA A 170 5.18 13.17 -8.88
CA ALA A 170 5.11 14.62 -8.72
C ALA A 170 5.46 15.01 -7.27
N LEU A 171 6.34 15.99 -7.12
CA LEU A 171 6.60 16.65 -5.83
C LEU A 171 5.73 17.90 -5.71
N ALA A 172 5.10 18.11 -4.54
CA ALA A 172 4.41 19.37 -4.26
C ALA A 172 5.42 20.51 -3.98
N ASP A 173 6.51 20.20 -3.28
CA ASP A 173 7.66 21.06 -3.01
C ASP A 173 8.96 20.33 -3.41
N PRO A 174 9.62 20.70 -4.52
CA PRO A 174 10.87 20.09 -4.97
C PRO A 174 12.06 20.24 -4.01
N ASP A 175 12.04 21.24 -3.13
CA ASP A 175 13.17 21.54 -2.22
C ASP A 175 13.04 20.81 -0.89
N LEU A 176 11.82 20.36 -0.53
CA LEU A 176 11.53 19.68 0.72
C LEU A 176 12.40 18.43 0.99
N PRO A 177 12.69 17.55 0.00
CA PRO A 177 13.55 16.39 0.24
C PRO A 177 14.90 16.76 0.84
N LEU A 178 15.54 17.82 0.34
CA LEU A 178 16.83 18.28 0.84
C LEU A 178 16.69 19.16 2.09
N ARG A 179 15.66 20.01 2.15
CA ARG A 179 15.46 20.94 3.27
C ARG A 179 15.02 20.24 4.56
N GLU A 180 14.21 19.19 4.46
CA GLU A 180 13.52 18.60 5.62
C GLU A 180 13.77 17.10 5.76
N ASN A 181 13.54 16.30 4.70
CA ASN A 181 13.63 14.85 4.80
C ASN A 181 15.07 14.36 4.97
N LEU A 182 16.02 14.94 4.24
CA LEU A 182 17.44 14.60 4.33
C LEU A 182 18.01 14.87 5.75
N PRO A 183 17.93 16.08 6.31
CA PRO A 183 18.50 16.34 7.64
C PRO A 183 17.75 15.61 8.77
N ARG A 184 16.44 15.40 8.68
CA ARG A 184 15.66 14.81 9.78
C ARG A 184 15.57 13.29 9.73
N PHE A 185 15.40 12.72 8.54
CA PHE A 185 15.12 11.29 8.35
C PHE A 185 16.15 10.58 7.45
N ALA A 186 17.25 11.27 7.12
CA ALA A 186 18.28 10.78 6.20
C ALA A 186 17.70 10.35 4.83
N GLU A 187 16.74 11.14 4.32
CA GLU A 187 16.00 10.98 3.06
C GLU A 187 15.60 9.50 2.80
N PRO A 188 14.50 9.05 3.45
CA PRO A 188 14.15 7.64 3.51
C PRO A 188 13.73 7.06 2.16
N ALA A 189 13.40 7.89 1.15
CA ALA A 189 13.05 7.41 -0.18
C ALA A 189 14.16 6.64 -0.87
N GLN A 190 15.42 6.95 -0.52
CA GLN A 190 16.59 6.21 -1.00
C GLN A 190 16.61 4.76 -0.52
N ARG A 191 15.87 4.41 0.54
CA ARG A 191 15.87 3.09 1.18
C ARG A 191 14.56 2.33 1.00
N TYR A 192 13.41 2.96 1.22
CA TYR A 192 12.12 2.26 1.06
C TYR A 192 11.76 2.03 -0.40
N CYS A 193 12.34 2.79 -1.34
CA CYS A 193 12.10 2.58 -2.75
C CYS A 193 12.76 1.28 -3.20
N PRO A 194 11.99 0.30 -3.71
CA PRO A 194 12.55 -0.97 -4.14
C PRO A 194 13.36 -0.87 -5.43
N ALA A 195 13.37 0.29 -6.11
CA ALA A 195 13.77 0.41 -7.50
C ALA A 195 14.78 1.54 -7.77
N ALA A 196 15.47 2.05 -6.76
CA ALA A 196 16.49 3.12 -6.95
C ALA A 196 15.97 4.37 -7.69
N VAL A 197 14.69 4.70 -7.50
CA VAL A 197 14.07 5.87 -8.16
C VAL A 197 14.58 7.17 -7.55
N TYR A 198 14.83 7.20 -6.24
CA TYR A 198 15.23 8.42 -5.53
C TYR A 198 16.67 8.29 -5.04
N GLU A 199 17.46 9.32 -5.28
CA GLU A 199 18.84 9.43 -4.80
C GLU A 199 19.20 10.88 -4.48
N VAL A 200 20.09 11.08 -3.51
CA VAL A 200 20.75 12.35 -3.28
C VAL A 200 22.18 12.23 -3.80
N VAL A 201 22.49 12.99 -4.86
CA VAL A 201 23.81 13.03 -5.49
C VAL A 201 24.49 14.37 -5.20
N GLU A 202 25.80 14.41 -5.33
CA GLU A 202 26.57 15.67 -5.25
C GLU A 202 26.90 16.14 -6.66
N GLU A 203 26.51 17.37 -6.99
CA GLU A 203 26.80 18.01 -8.27
C GLU A 203 27.42 19.38 -8.03
N ARG A 204 28.66 19.57 -8.48
CA ARG A 204 29.41 20.83 -8.33
C ARG A 204 29.54 21.32 -6.87
N GLY A 205 29.50 20.40 -5.92
CA GLY A 205 29.59 20.67 -4.48
C GLY A 205 28.25 20.85 -3.78
N ASP A 206 27.14 20.85 -4.52
CA ASP A 206 25.78 20.95 -3.97
C ASP A 206 25.09 19.58 -3.97
N GLN A 207 24.30 19.31 -2.92
CA GLN A 207 23.44 18.12 -2.90
C GLN A 207 22.22 18.35 -3.80
N VAL A 208 21.92 17.36 -4.66
CA VAL A 208 20.79 17.38 -5.59
C VAL A 208 19.93 16.13 -5.36
N PHE A 209 18.64 16.32 -5.17
CA PHE A 209 17.67 15.22 -5.14
C PHE A 209 17.26 14.85 -6.56
N ARG A 210 17.57 13.62 -6.99
CA ARG A 210 17.30 13.10 -8.34
C ARG A 210 16.18 12.07 -8.29
N ILE A 211 15.32 12.12 -9.31
CA ILE A 211 14.23 11.16 -9.54
C ILE A 211 14.47 10.43 -10.86
N ASN A 212 14.95 9.19 -10.78
CA ASN A 212 15.11 8.26 -11.89
C ASN A 212 13.78 7.55 -12.19
N ALA A 213 12.81 8.31 -12.70
CA ALA A 213 11.44 7.82 -12.89
C ALA A 213 11.34 6.61 -13.84
N ALA A 214 12.28 6.44 -14.77
CA ALA A 214 12.37 5.29 -15.66
C ALA A 214 12.47 3.95 -14.90
N ASN A 215 12.98 3.96 -13.67
CA ASN A 215 13.13 2.78 -12.83
C ASN A 215 11.84 2.38 -12.08
N CYS A 216 10.77 3.19 -12.14
CA CYS A 216 9.61 3.00 -11.27
C CYS A 216 8.93 1.62 -11.46
N LEU A 217 8.59 0.94 -10.37
CA LEU A 217 7.85 -0.34 -10.39
C LEU A 217 6.36 -0.20 -10.08
N HIS A 218 5.87 1.04 -9.96
CA HIS A 218 4.47 1.37 -9.66
C HIS A 218 3.95 0.77 -8.34
N CYS A 219 4.85 0.44 -7.41
CA CYS A 219 4.52 -0.18 -6.12
C CYS A 219 3.72 0.72 -5.15
N LYS A 220 3.72 2.04 -5.40
CA LYS A 220 3.09 3.10 -4.59
C LYS A 220 3.67 3.34 -3.20
N THR A 221 4.78 2.68 -2.83
CA THR A 221 5.41 2.85 -1.51
C THR A 221 5.78 4.30 -1.20
N CYS A 222 6.31 5.04 -2.18
CA CYS A 222 6.73 6.44 -1.97
C CYS A 222 5.58 7.37 -1.61
N ASP A 223 4.44 7.25 -2.31
CA ASP A 223 3.20 7.99 -2.03
C ASP A 223 2.68 7.70 -0.61
N ILE A 224 2.82 6.44 -0.16
CA ILE A 224 2.35 5.99 1.16
C ILE A 224 3.31 6.37 2.30
N LYS A 225 4.62 6.24 2.08
CA LYS A 225 5.64 6.24 3.16
C LYS A 225 6.34 7.57 3.35
N ASP A 226 6.28 8.47 2.38
CA ASP A 226 6.92 9.78 2.48
C ASP A 226 6.41 10.52 3.74
N PRO A 227 7.30 10.82 4.73
CA PRO A 227 6.90 11.45 5.99
C PRO A 227 6.25 12.83 5.79
N ALA A 228 6.55 13.51 4.68
CA ALA A 228 5.98 14.80 4.36
C ALA A 228 4.72 14.74 3.49
N GLN A 229 4.36 13.54 2.98
CA GLN A 229 3.29 13.37 1.98
C GLN A 229 3.46 14.34 0.78
N ASN A 230 4.71 14.55 0.37
CA ASN A 230 5.12 15.46 -0.70
C ASN A 230 5.07 14.77 -2.08
N ILE A 231 5.29 13.45 -2.12
CA ILE A 231 5.26 12.65 -3.35
C ILE A 231 3.83 12.20 -3.67
N THR A 232 3.33 12.57 -4.85
CA THR A 232 2.09 12.02 -5.44
C THR A 232 2.42 11.15 -6.64
N TRP A 233 2.06 9.87 -6.58
CA TRP A 233 2.16 8.97 -7.72
C TRP A 233 0.98 9.18 -8.67
N ARG A 234 1.27 9.31 -9.96
CA ARG A 234 0.28 9.35 -11.04
C ARG A 234 0.61 8.25 -12.06
N PRO A 235 -0.36 7.77 -12.84
CA PRO A 235 -0.05 6.87 -13.94
C PRO A 235 0.87 7.56 -14.97
N PRO A 236 1.96 6.90 -15.43
CA PRO A 236 2.71 7.34 -16.60
C PRO A 236 1.94 7.04 -17.89
N GLN A 237 2.60 7.15 -19.05
CA GLN A 237 1.99 6.75 -20.31
C GLN A 237 1.57 5.26 -20.30
N GLY A 238 0.49 4.95 -21.01
CA GLY A 238 -0.09 3.61 -21.02
C GLY A 238 0.84 2.59 -21.68
N GLY A 239 1.05 1.45 -21.01
CA GLY A 239 1.92 0.37 -21.49
C GLY A 239 3.35 0.39 -20.93
N GLU A 240 3.68 1.40 -20.14
CA GLU A 240 4.96 1.53 -19.45
C GLU A 240 4.96 0.89 -18.05
N GLY A 241 6.15 0.78 -17.47
CA GLY A 241 6.36 0.17 -16.17
C GLY A 241 6.79 -1.30 -16.26
N PRO A 242 6.64 -2.06 -15.17
CA PRO A 242 7.19 -3.40 -15.06
C PRO A 242 6.52 -4.40 -16.03
N LYS A 243 7.31 -5.36 -16.50
CA LYS A 243 6.88 -6.45 -17.39
C LYS A 243 7.01 -7.78 -16.66
N TYR A 244 5.93 -8.18 -15.98
CA TYR A 244 5.88 -9.42 -15.21
C TYR A 244 5.08 -10.50 -15.96
N PRO A 245 5.73 -11.46 -16.66
CA PRO A 245 5.02 -12.49 -17.41
C PRO A 245 4.31 -13.51 -16.51
N ASP A 246 4.92 -13.86 -15.36
CA ASP A 246 4.48 -14.95 -14.48
C ASP A 246 4.58 -14.60 -12.97
N MET A 247 4.23 -13.37 -12.58
CA MET A 247 4.12 -12.99 -11.15
C MET A 247 2.74 -13.24 -10.55
#